data_AF-A0A8H5GD03-F1
#
_entry.id   AF-A0A8H5GD03-F1
#
_cell.length_a   1.000
_cell.length_b   1.000
_cell.length_c   1.000
_cell.angle_alpha   90.00
_cell.angle_beta   90.00
_cell.angle_gamma   90.00
#
_symmetry.space_group_name_H-M   'P 1'
#
loop_
_entity.id
_entity.type
_entity.pdbx_description
1 polymer ?
#
loop_
_entity_poly.entity_id
_entity_poly.type
_entity_poly.pdbx_seq_one_letter_code
_entity_poly.pdbx_strand_id
1 'polypeptide(L)'
;MLSFPRELQNLVLREFSPVERHRFSLVNKKARELVLQHNQQTFRIRRVLLRFLDTLYNVARFRILQYELGLLVSGSTALQFFSDVVYPDSDLDTYVELVKFRPYADFLLEIGYVFDPI
;
A
#
# COMPACT_ATOMS: atom_id res chain seq x y z
N MET A 1 -4.00 27.23 12.86
CA MET A 1 -3.85 26.60 11.53
C MET A 1 -2.37 26.64 11.18
N LEU A 2 -1.76 25.55 10.72
CA LEU A 2 -0.32 25.54 10.44
C LEU A 2 0.00 26.63 9.39
N SER A 3 0.73 27.66 9.80
CA SER A 3 0.98 28.89 9.03
C SER A 3 2.20 28.80 8.11
N PHE A 4 2.86 27.66 8.11
CA PHE A 4 4.10 27.40 7.40
C PHE A 4 3.87 26.71 6.03
N PRO A 5 4.88 26.69 5.14
CA PRO A 5 4.81 26.04 3.83
C PRO A 5 4.28 24.60 3.82
N ARG A 6 3.76 24.16 2.68
CA ARG A 6 3.07 22.87 2.54
C ARG A 6 3.99 21.68 2.77
N GLU A 7 5.26 21.83 2.41
CA GLU A 7 6.32 20.83 2.63
C GLU A 7 6.50 20.56 4.13
N LEU A 8 6.56 21.62 4.93
CA LEU A 8 6.65 21.52 6.39
C LEU A 8 5.35 20.95 6.99
N GLN A 9 4.17 21.28 6.43
CA GLN A 9 2.90 20.66 6.85
C GLN A 9 2.89 19.15 6.61
N ASN A 10 3.44 18.70 5.49
CA ASN A 10 3.57 17.27 5.18
C ASN A 10 4.57 16.56 6.11
N LEU A 11 5.66 17.22 6.51
CA LEU A 11 6.59 16.67 7.50
C LEU A 11 5.90 16.47 8.86
N VAL A 12 5.15 17.46 9.33
CA VAL A 12 4.39 17.31 10.60
C VAL A 12 3.35 16.18 10.52
N LEU A 13 2.63 16.08 9.39
CA LEU A 13 1.66 15.00 9.20
C LEU A 13 2.29 13.61 9.12
N ARG A 14 3.54 13.50 8.67
CA ARG A 14 4.28 12.23 8.62
C ARG A 14 4.58 11.70 10.03
N GLU A 15 4.86 12.59 10.96
CA GLU A 15 5.11 12.24 12.36
C GLU A 15 3.83 11.81 13.11
N PHE A 16 2.65 12.08 12.55
CA PHE A 16 1.38 11.67 13.14
C PHE A 16 1.05 10.22 12.75
N SER A 17 0.68 9.42 13.75
CA SER A 17 0.01 8.15 13.53
C SER A 17 -1.28 8.33 12.71
N PRO A 18 -1.80 7.26 12.06
CA PRO A 18 -3.07 7.35 11.35
C PRO A 18 -4.24 7.87 12.22
N VAL A 19 -4.25 7.52 13.50
CA VAL A 19 -5.27 7.99 14.46
C VAL A 19 -5.12 9.48 14.75
N GLU A 20 -3.90 9.97 14.93
CA GLU A 20 -3.65 11.41 15.15
C GLU A 20 -3.98 12.23 13.92
N ARG A 21 -3.63 11.76 12.71
CA ARG A 21 -4.07 12.38 11.45
C ARG A 21 -5.58 12.44 11.36
N HIS A 22 -6.27 11.34 11.72
CA HIS A 22 -7.73 11.32 11.74
C HIS A 22 -8.29 12.37 12.69
N ARG A 23 -7.82 12.42 13.95
CA ARG A 23 -8.25 13.43 14.92
C ARG A 23 -7.96 14.86 14.44
N PHE A 24 -6.79 15.12 13.89
CA PHE A 24 -6.42 16.43 13.34
C PHE A 24 -7.35 16.85 12.18
N SER A 25 -7.77 15.89 11.35
CA SER A 25 -8.70 16.15 10.24
C SER A 25 -10.07 16.67 10.70
N LEU A 26 -10.45 16.43 11.96
CA LEU A 26 -11.74 16.85 12.52
C LEU A 26 -11.73 18.29 13.05
N VAL A 27 -10.56 18.94 13.14
CA VAL A 27 -10.44 20.30 13.72
C VAL A 27 -11.13 21.34 12.84
N ASN A 28 -10.95 21.28 11.52
CA ASN A 28 -11.61 22.17 10.55
C ASN A 28 -11.45 21.65 9.11
N LYS A 29 -12.16 22.29 8.15
CA LYS A 29 -12.13 21.94 6.72
C LYS A 29 -10.72 21.94 6.13
N LYS A 30 -9.86 22.91 6.46
CA LYS A 30 -8.50 22.97 5.92
C LYS A 30 -7.62 21.84 6.45
N ALA A 31 -7.72 21.52 7.74
CA ALA A 31 -7.01 20.39 8.33
C ALA A 31 -7.46 19.06 7.70
N ARG A 32 -8.77 18.93 7.43
CA ARG A 32 -9.33 17.79 6.69
C ARG A 32 -8.74 17.66 5.30
N GLU A 33 -8.73 18.73 4.51
CA GLU A 33 -8.17 18.74 3.16
C GLU A 33 -6.68 18.39 3.17
N LEU A 34 -5.92 18.94 4.12
CA LEU A 34 -4.50 18.66 4.30
C LEU A 34 -4.25 17.16 4.52
N VAL A 35 -4.97 16.56 5.48
CA VAL A 35 -4.85 15.14 5.81
C VAL A 35 -5.28 14.26 4.63
N LEU A 36 -6.37 14.62 3.94
CA LEU A 36 -6.82 13.87 2.76
C LEU A 36 -5.77 13.86 1.65
N GLN A 37 -5.20 15.01 1.33
CA GLN A 37 -4.16 15.13 0.31
C GLN A 37 -2.89 14.37 0.69
N HIS A 38 -2.45 14.48 1.95
CA HIS A 38 -1.31 13.72 2.46
C HIS A 38 -1.57 12.22 2.36
N ASN A 39 -2.72 11.72 2.85
CA ASN A 39 -3.07 10.31 2.78
C ASN A 39 -3.15 9.78 1.34
N GLN A 40 -3.64 10.58 0.38
CA GLN A 40 -3.67 10.23 -1.04
C GLN A 40 -2.27 10.10 -1.68
N GLN A 41 -1.26 10.80 -1.14
CA GLN A 41 0.13 10.74 -1.58
C GLN A 41 0.89 9.59 -0.89
N THR A 42 0.63 9.42 0.40
CA THR A 42 1.26 8.44 1.27
C THR A 42 0.78 7.01 0.96
N PHE A 43 -0.53 6.76 1.08
CA PHE A 43 -1.15 5.44 1.01
C PHE A 43 -1.45 5.00 -0.43
N ARG A 44 -0.39 4.94 -1.25
CA ARG A 44 -0.46 4.47 -2.65
C ARG A 44 0.02 3.04 -2.75
N ILE A 45 -0.90 2.09 -2.92
CA ILE A 45 -0.57 0.66 -2.97
C ILE A 45 0.51 0.32 -4.01
N ARG A 46 0.51 1.03 -5.15
CA ARG A 46 1.55 0.89 -6.19
C ARG A 46 2.98 1.13 -5.69
N ARG A 47 3.18 2.01 -4.69
CA ARG A 47 4.51 2.28 -4.11
C ARG A 47 5.07 1.04 -3.42
N VAL A 48 4.19 0.26 -2.78
CA VAL A 48 4.54 -0.96 -2.08
C VAL A 48 4.71 -2.12 -3.08
N LEU A 49 3.73 -2.29 -3.98
CA LEU A 49 3.71 -3.41 -4.93
C LEU A 49 4.80 -3.36 -6.00
N LEU A 50 5.29 -2.17 -6.39
CA LEU A 50 6.34 -2.03 -7.40
C LEU A 50 7.66 -2.71 -7.01
N ARG A 51 7.90 -2.94 -5.72
CA ARG A 51 9.09 -3.65 -5.23
C ARG A 51 9.07 -5.16 -5.55
N PHE A 52 7.88 -5.70 -5.77
CA PHE A 52 7.66 -7.12 -5.99
C PHE A 52 7.28 -7.43 -7.45
N LEU A 53 6.65 -6.48 -8.13
CA LEU A 53 6.07 -6.70 -9.45
C LEU A 53 6.83 -5.98 -10.58
N ASP A 54 7.88 -5.23 -10.25
CA ASP A 54 8.85 -4.50 -11.10
C ASP A 54 8.31 -3.47 -12.11
N THR A 55 7.07 -3.63 -12.58
CA THR A 55 6.44 -2.77 -13.60
C THR A 55 5.05 -2.36 -13.18
N LEU A 56 4.62 -1.16 -13.62
CA LEU A 56 3.24 -0.71 -13.42
C LEU A 56 2.22 -1.60 -14.13
N TYR A 57 2.62 -2.27 -15.20
CA TYR A 57 1.79 -3.24 -15.92
C TYR A 57 1.48 -4.45 -15.04
N ASN A 58 2.49 -5.05 -14.42
CA ASN A 58 2.32 -6.19 -13.51
C ASN A 58 1.56 -5.79 -12.24
N VAL A 59 1.79 -4.58 -11.72
CA VAL A 59 0.97 -4.02 -10.62
C VAL A 59 -0.50 -3.94 -11.02
N ALA A 60 -0.81 -3.45 -12.23
CA ALA A 60 -2.19 -3.38 -12.71
C ALA A 60 -2.82 -4.77 -12.83
N ARG A 61 -2.10 -5.74 -13.41
CA ARG A 61 -2.54 -7.13 -13.52
C ARG A 61 -2.79 -7.78 -12.17
N PHE A 62 -1.86 -7.62 -11.22
CA PHE A 62 -2.05 -8.07 -9.85
C PHE A 62 -3.29 -7.47 -9.20
N ARG A 63 -3.57 -6.17 -9.42
CA ARG A 63 -4.77 -5.50 -8.90
C ARG A 63 -6.07 -6.01 -9.52
N ILE A 64 -6.04 -6.42 -10.79
CA ILE A 64 -7.19 -7.08 -11.45
C ILE A 64 -7.43 -8.45 -10.81
N LEU A 65 -6.40 -9.29 -10.72
CA LEU A 65 -6.48 -10.59 -10.05
C LEU A 65 -6.93 -10.44 -8.60
N GLN A 66 -6.47 -9.39 -7.92
CA GLN A 66 -6.87 -9.11 -6.56
C GLN A 66 -8.37 -8.88 -6.42
N TYR A 67 -8.95 -8.13 -7.35
CA TYR A 67 -10.38 -7.91 -7.41
C TYR A 67 -11.16 -9.19 -7.75
N GLU A 68 -10.70 -9.94 -8.75
CA GLU A 68 -11.42 -11.12 -9.27
C GLU A 68 -11.35 -12.32 -8.32
N LEU A 69 -10.20 -12.53 -7.68
CA LEU A 69 -9.93 -13.72 -6.85
C LEU A 69 -10.13 -13.45 -5.35
N GLY A 70 -10.33 -12.18 -4.97
CA GLY A 70 -10.36 -11.77 -3.56
C GLY A 70 -9.00 -11.89 -2.87
N LEU A 71 -7.89 -11.62 -3.58
CA LEU A 71 -6.55 -11.70 -2.97
C LEU A 71 -6.41 -10.67 -1.84
N LEU A 72 -5.81 -11.09 -0.74
CA LEU A 72 -5.51 -10.21 0.39
C LEU A 72 -4.01 -10.13 0.60
N VAL A 73 -3.46 -8.93 0.53
CA VAL A 73 -2.07 -8.66 0.94
C VAL A 73 -2.04 -8.64 2.47
N SER A 74 -1.06 -9.34 3.05
CA SER A 74 -0.92 -9.50 4.50
C SER A 74 0.52 -9.28 4.95
N GLY A 75 0.82 -9.72 6.18
CA GLY A 75 2.15 -9.74 6.75
C GLY A 75 2.77 -8.35 6.88
N SER A 76 4.10 -8.32 6.82
CA SER A 76 4.88 -7.08 6.91
C SER A 76 4.53 -6.08 5.81
N THR A 77 4.14 -6.55 4.63
CA THR A 77 3.77 -5.68 3.51
C THR A 77 2.49 -4.89 3.79
N ALA A 78 1.49 -5.52 4.41
CA ALA A 78 0.28 -4.81 4.85
C ALA A 78 0.61 -3.76 5.93
N LEU A 79 1.46 -4.12 6.90
CA LEU A 79 1.91 -3.19 7.95
C LEU A 79 2.69 -2.01 7.37
N GLN A 80 3.58 -2.24 6.40
CA GLN A 80 4.32 -1.21 5.68
C GLN A 80 3.38 -0.20 5.02
N PHE A 81 2.30 -0.67 4.38
CA PHE A 81 1.30 0.22 3.78
C PHE A 81 0.65 1.13 4.84
N PHE A 82 0.20 0.58 5.98
CA PHE A 82 -0.50 1.37 7.00
C PHE A 82 0.42 2.25 7.86
N SER A 83 1.69 1.87 8.02
CA SER A 83 2.68 2.62 8.81
C SER A 83 3.46 3.66 8.01
N ASP A 84 3.41 3.63 6.67
CA ASP A 84 4.29 4.45 5.79
C ASP A 84 5.79 4.23 6.09
N VAL A 85 6.15 3.01 6.48
CA VAL A 85 7.53 2.57 6.75
C VAL A 85 7.92 1.51 5.73
N VAL A 86 9.11 1.63 5.15
CA VAL A 86 9.65 0.62 4.24
C VAL A 86 10.43 -0.42 5.05
N TYR A 87 10.04 -1.68 4.94
CA TYR A 87 10.80 -2.82 5.45
C TYR A 87 11.64 -3.40 4.29
N PRO A 88 12.98 -3.22 4.28
CA PRO A 88 13.81 -3.59 3.12
C PRO A 88 13.76 -5.08 2.79
N ASP A 89 13.75 -5.93 3.81
CA ASP A 89 13.84 -7.39 3.67
C ASP A 89 12.47 -8.08 3.80
N SER A 90 11.38 -7.32 3.60
CA SER A 90 10.03 -7.88 3.67
C SER A 90 9.62 -8.54 2.36
N ASP A 91 8.96 -9.69 2.46
CA ASP A 91 8.31 -10.37 1.34
C ASP A 91 6.87 -9.89 1.10
N LEU A 92 6.27 -10.36 0.01
CA LEU A 92 4.87 -10.13 -0.35
C LEU A 92 4.00 -11.34 0.06
N ASP A 93 3.41 -11.26 1.24
CA ASP A 93 2.44 -12.27 1.69
C ASP A 93 1.06 -12.02 1.07
N THR A 94 0.49 -13.03 0.40
CA THR A 94 -0.87 -12.96 -0.14
C THR A 94 -1.71 -14.18 0.22
N TYR A 95 -2.96 -13.93 0.58
CA TYR A 95 -3.98 -14.98 0.74
C TYR A 95 -4.91 -15.00 -0.46
N VAL A 96 -5.27 -16.20 -0.92
CA VAL A 96 -6.25 -16.45 -1.96
C VAL A 96 -7.12 -17.64 -1.58
N GLU A 97 -8.35 -17.67 -2.05
CA GLU A 97 -9.19 -18.85 -1.91
C GLU A 97 -8.55 -20.04 -2.66
N LEU A 98 -8.43 -21.19 -1.99
CA LEU A 98 -7.71 -22.36 -2.53
C LEU A 98 -8.27 -22.82 -3.89
N VAL A 99 -9.57 -22.66 -4.13
CA VAL A 99 -10.18 -23.06 -5.41
C VAL A 99 -9.91 -22.07 -6.56
N LYS A 100 -9.39 -20.88 -6.24
CA LYS A 100 -9.15 -19.76 -7.17
C LYS A 100 -7.68 -19.39 -7.33
N PHE A 101 -6.75 -20.13 -6.72
CA PHE A 101 -5.34 -19.73 -6.70
C PHE A 101 -4.64 -19.83 -8.07
N ARG A 102 -5.14 -20.68 -8.98
CA ARG A 102 -4.40 -21.04 -10.20
C ARG A 102 -4.08 -19.85 -11.13
N PRO A 103 -5.02 -18.94 -11.46
CA PRO A 103 -4.69 -17.76 -12.27
C PRO A 103 -3.65 -16.85 -11.61
N TYR A 104 -3.61 -16.81 -10.26
CA TYR A 104 -2.59 -16.05 -9.54
C TYR A 104 -1.21 -16.73 -9.62
N ALA A 105 -1.16 -18.06 -9.47
CA ALA A 105 0.08 -18.81 -9.65
C ALA A 105 0.62 -18.69 -11.08
N ASP A 106 -0.24 -18.82 -12.10
CA ASP A 106 0.12 -18.67 -13.51
C ASP A 106 0.69 -17.26 -13.78
N PHE A 107 0.08 -16.22 -13.21
CA PHE A 107 0.60 -14.84 -13.28
C PHE A 107 1.99 -14.71 -12.67
N LEU A 108 2.22 -15.27 -11.47
CA LEU A 108 3.53 -15.20 -10.82
C LEU A 108 4.61 -15.88 -11.66
N LEU A 109 4.32 -17.08 -12.19
CA LEU A 109 5.23 -17.81 -13.08
C LEU A 109 5.53 -17.01 -14.35
N GLU A 110 4.51 -16.38 -14.96
CA GLU A 110 4.66 -15.59 -16.18
C GLU A 110 5.58 -14.37 -15.99
N ILE A 111 5.51 -13.71 -14.82
CA ILE A 111 6.37 -12.57 -14.51
C ILE A 111 7.75 -12.97 -13.96
N GLY A 112 8.07 -14.27 -13.92
CA GLY A 112 9.40 -14.78 -13.60
C GLY A 112 9.61 -15.28 -12.17
N TYR A 113 8.57 -15.34 -11.33
CA TYR A 113 8.69 -16.02 -10.04
C TYR A 113 8.84 -17.53 -10.26
N VAL A 114 9.60 -18.18 -9.37
CA VAL A 114 9.79 -19.62 -9.35
C VAL A 114 9.06 -20.20 -8.14
N PHE A 115 8.36 -21.31 -8.35
CA PHE A 115 7.73 -22.03 -7.25
C PHE A 115 8.79 -22.76 -6.42
N ASP A 116 8.79 -22.51 -5.11
CA ASP A 116 9.67 -23.17 -4.13
C ASP A 116 8.82 -23.84 -3.04
N PRO A 117 8.67 -25.18 -3.06
CA PRO A 117 7.96 -25.93 -2.04
C PRO A 117 8.92 -26.19 -0.85
N ILE A 118 9.17 -25.17 -0.05
CA ILE A 118 9.88 -25.32 1.23
C ILE A 118 9.01 -26.13 2.20
#